data_AF-A0A158SMT1-F1
#
_entry.id   AF-A0A158SMT1-F1
#
_cell.length_a   1.000
_cell.length_b   1.000
_cell.length_c   1.000
_cell.angle_alpha   90.00
_cell.angle_beta   90.00
_cell.angle_gamma   90.00
#
_symmetry.space_group_name_H-M   'P 1'
#
loop_
_entity.id
_entity.type
_entity.pdbx_description
1 polymer ?
#
loop_
_entity_poly.entity_id
_entity_poly.type
_entity_poly.pdbx_seq_one_letter_code
_entity_poly.pdbx_strand_id
1 'polypeptide(L)'
;MKKTTNANKIIAYTVIAMVLAAVIEFCMYAQVGQAWNSAAVLGRVGFLVVLAVLVVIFVALRVRLSSYVTILVNLYLGIINLGGLLQVHDRSAMSGLLIQLVAICGIVVAVAGIIQGIRQRLNYTYSRLEGK
;
A
#
# COMPACT_ATOMS: atom_id res chain seq x y z
N MET A 1 1.60 25.15 14.78
CA MET A 1 0.79 24.39 13.79
C MET A 1 1.54 23.14 13.30
N LYS A 2 1.21 21.96 13.83
CA LYS A 2 1.81 20.64 13.47
C LYS A 2 1.26 20.08 12.14
N LYS A 3 1.35 20.83 11.02
CA LYS A 3 0.82 20.37 9.71
C LYS A 3 1.70 19.30 9.03
N THR A 4 2.97 19.17 9.43
CA THR A 4 3.95 18.22 8.88
C THR A 4 3.73 16.77 9.34
N THR A 5 3.11 16.56 10.51
CA THR A 5 2.94 15.24 11.12
C THR A 5 2.05 14.28 10.32
N ASN A 6 1.16 14.78 9.45
CA ASN A 6 0.25 13.94 8.67
C ASN A 6 0.90 13.37 7.39
N ALA A 7 1.79 14.13 6.75
CA ALA A 7 2.45 13.70 5.52
C ALA A 7 3.38 12.50 5.76
N ASN A 8 4.21 12.56 6.81
CA ASN A 8 5.12 11.47 7.17
C ASN A 8 4.36 10.18 7.51
N LYS A 9 3.19 10.30 8.15
CA LYS A 9 2.33 9.14 8.44
C LYS A 9 1.81 8.49 7.15
N ILE A 10 1.29 9.29 6.22
CA ILE A 10 0.79 8.79 4.93
C ILE A 10 1.90 8.05 4.16
N ILE A 11 3.09 8.64 4.10
CA ILE A 11 4.26 8.04 3.47
C ILE A 11 4.61 6.73 4.16
N ALA A 12 4.71 6.73 5.49
CA ALA A 12 5.06 5.52 6.26
C ALA A 12 4.07 4.38 6.02
N TYR A 13 2.75 4.63 6.14
CA TYR A 13 1.75 3.58 5.91
C TYR A 13 1.78 3.05 4.48
N THR A 14 1.96 3.93 3.49
CA THR A 14 2.01 3.51 2.08
C THR A 14 3.27 2.68 1.79
N VAL A 15 4.42 3.06 2.33
CA VAL A 15 5.68 2.31 2.18
C VAL A 15 5.57 0.95 2.86
N ILE A 16 5.04 0.88 4.09
CA ILE A 16 4.84 -0.39 4.80
C ILE A 16 3.84 -1.28 4.04
N ALA A 17 2.72 -0.73 3.56
CA ALA A 17 1.75 -1.47 2.76
C ALA A 17 2.38 -2.01 1.46
N MET A 18 3.25 -1.21 0.82
CA MET A 18 3.95 -1.61 -0.39
C MET A 18 4.93 -2.75 -0.12
N VAL A 19 5.70 -2.68 0.97
CA VAL A 19 6.63 -3.74 1.35
C VAL A 19 5.87 -5.04 1.62
N LEU A 20 4.76 -4.98 2.36
CA LEU A 20 3.94 -6.17 2.64
C LEU A 20 3.33 -6.76 1.37
N ALA A 21 2.80 -5.92 0.48
CA ALA A 21 2.28 -6.36 -0.81
C ALA A 21 3.37 -6.98 -1.71
N ALA A 22 4.59 -6.41 -1.72
CA ALA A 22 5.72 -6.95 -2.46
C ALA A 22 6.14 -8.32 -1.92
N VAL A 23 6.19 -8.50 -0.60
CA VAL A 23 6.44 -9.81 0.03
C VAL A 23 5.38 -10.83 -0.40
N ILE A 24 4.11 -10.44 -0.41
CA ILE A 24 3.03 -11.31 -0.89
C ILE A 24 3.23 -11.70 -2.36
N GLU A 25 3.55 -10.75 -3.24
CA GLU A 25 3.85 -11.04 -4.66
C GLU A 25 5.00 -12.04 -4.81
N PHE A 26 6.11 -11.85 -4.08
CA PHE A 26 7.21 -12.81 -4.09
C PHE A 26 6.74 -14.21 -3.66
N CYS A 27 5.95 -14.29 -2.59
CA CYS A 27 5.41 -15.56 -2.11
C CYS A 27 4.45 -16.20 -3.12
N MET A 28 3.56 -15.43 -3.76
CA MET A 28 2.62 -15.94 -4.75
C MET A 28 3.33 -16.47 -5.99
N TYR A 29 4.30 -15.73 -6.52
CA TYR A 29 5.08 -16.19 -7.67
C TYR A 29 5.95 -17.41 -7.34
N ALA A 30 6.49 -17.49 -6.12
CA ALA A 30 7.20 -18.68 -5.66
C ALA A 30 6.30 -19.92 -5.63
N GLN A 31 5.02 -19.78 -5.28
CA GLN A 31 4.05 -20.89 -5.30
C GLN A 31 3.79 -21.42 -6.72
N VAL A 32 3.93 -20.58 -7.74
CA VAL A 32 3.77 -20.95 -9.16
C VAL A 32 5.11 -21.37 -9.80
N GLY A 33 6.18 -21.51 -9.00
CA GLY A 33 7.50 -21.97 -9.47
C GLY A 33 8.29 -20.92 -10.25
N GLN A 34 7.92 -19.64 -10.18
CA GLN A 34 8.66 -18.57 -10.84
C GLN A 34 9.92 -18.19 -10.06
N ALA A 35 11.03 -18.00 -10.78
CA ALA A 35 12.26 -17.49 -10.18
C ALA A 35 12.06 -16.05 -9.68
N TRP A 36 12.64 -15.72 -8.53
CA TRP A 36 12.46 -14.40 -7.89
C TRP A 36 13.03 -13.24 -8.73
N ASN A 37 14.04 -13.52 -9.54
CA ASN A 37 14.66 -12.56 -10.45
C ASN A 37 14.04 -12.56 -11.85
N SER A 38 12.90 -13.24 -12.06
CA SER A 38 12.24 -13.21 -13.35
C SER A 38 11.70 -11.81 -13.64
N ALA A 39 11.67 -11.44 -14.93
CA ALA A 39 11.13 -10.15 -15.36
C ALA A 39 9.67 -9.96 -14.94
N ALA A 40 8.90 -11.04 -14.80
CA ALA A 40 7.52 -10.99 -14.32
C ALA A 40 7.45 -10.56 -12.84
N VAL A 41 8.26 -11.17 -11.97
CA VAL A 41 8.30 -10.84 -10.54
C VAL A 41 8.85 -9.44 -10.32
N LEU A 42 10.00 -9.13 -10.90
CA LEU A 42 10.64 -7.83 -10.76
C LEU A 42 9.81 -6.70 -11.39
N GLY A 43 9.12 -6.98 -12.51
CA GLY A 43 8.21 -6.03 -13.14
C GLY A 43 7.02 -5.70 -12.25
N ARG A 44 6.43 -6.70 -11.58
CA ARG A 44 5.33 -6.50 -10.63
C ARG A 44 5.79 -5.73 -9.40
N VAL A 45 6.87 -6.16 -8.76
CA VAL A 45 7.41 -5.48 -7.57
C VAL A 45 7.85 -4.04 -7.91
N GLY A 46 8.52 -3.85 -9.05
CA GLY A 46 8.91 -2.54 -9.56
C GLY A 46 7.70 -1.63 -9.78
N PHE A 47 6.60 -2.16 -10.31
CA PHE A 47 5.34 -1.42 -10.45
C PHE A 47 4.78 -0.97 -9.08
N LEU A 48 4.80 -1.82 -8.06
CA LEU A 48 4.37 -1.43 -6.70
C LEU A 48 5.24 -0.31 -6.12
N VAL A 49 6.56 -0.38 -6.32
CA VAL A 49 7.50 0.65 -5.90
C VAL A 49 7.18 1.97 -6.60
N VAL A 50 6.95 1.97 -7.92
CA VAL A 50 6.59 3.17 -8.68
C VAL A 50 5.31 3.80 -8.14
N LEU A 51 4.28 3.01 -7.82
CA LEU A 51 3.05 3.52 -7.22
C LEU A 51 3.29 4.17 -5.85
N ALA A 52 4.11 3.55 -5.00
CA ALA A 52 4.46 4.12 -3.70
C ALA A 52 5.25 5.42 -3.84
N VAL A 53 6.23 5.48 -4.75
CA VAL A 53 6.99 6.71 -5.06
C VAL A 53 6.06 7.81 -5.56
N LEU A 54 5.07 7.47 -6.39
CA LEU A 54 4.06 8.43 -6.87
C LEU A 54 3.28 9.03 -5.70
N VAL A 55 2.86 8.23 -4.71
CA VAL A 55 2.24 8.76 -3.48
C VAL A 55 3.19 9.71 -2.75
N VAL A 56 4.46 9.34 -2.56
CA VAL A 56 5.46 10.18 -1.88
C VAL A 56 5.62 11.53 -2.58
N ILE A 57 5.78 11.54 -3.91
CA ILE A 57 5.92 12.77 -4.71
C ILE A 57 4.68 13.65 -4.55
N PHE A 58 3.48 13.09 -4.70
CA PHE A 58 2.25 13.86 -4.62
C PHE A 58 2.01 14.43 -3.23
N VAL A 59 2.33 13.67 -2.19
CA VAL A 59 2.26 14.13 -0.79
C VAL A 59 3.28 15.24 -0.54
N ALA A 60 4.51 15.11 -1.04
CA ALA A 60 5.55 16.12 -0.91
C ALA A 60 5.20 17.45 -1.62
N LEU A 61 4.64 17.36 -2.84
CA LEU A 61 4.19 18.50 -3.63
C LEU A 61 2.88 19.14 -3.11
N ARG A 62 2.23 18.54 -2.10
CA ARG A 62 0.98 19.00 -1.47
C ARG A 62 -0.16 19.27 -2.47
N VAL A 63 -0.17 18.53 -3.58
CA VAL A 63 -1.19 18.67 -4.64
C VAL A 63 -2.53 18.13 -4.14
N ARG A 64 -3.65 18.74 -4.57
CA ARG A 64 -5.01 18.29 -4.20
C ARG A 64 -5.29 16.83 -4.59
N LEU A 65 -4.70 16.37 -5.69
CA LEU A 65 -4.86 14.99 -6.16
C LEU A 65 -4.17 13.96 -5.24
N SER A 66 -3.26 14.40 -4.37
CA SER A 66 -2.48 13.54 -3.47
C SER A 66 -3.37 12.63 -2.61
N SER A 67 -4.51 13.13 -2.12
CA SER A 67 -5.42 12.31 -1.31
C SER A 67 -6.05 11.19 -2.14
N TYR A 68 -6.44 11.46 -3.38
CA TYR A 68 -7.05 10.46 -4.26
C TYR A 68 -6.05 9.39 -4.68
N VAL A 69 -4.83 9.82 -5.04
CA VAL A 69 -3.71 8.92 -5.34
C VAL A 69 -3.39 8.04 -4.14
N THR A 70 -3.32 8.61 -2.94
CA THR A 70 -3.04 7.86 -1.71
C THR A 70 -4.10 6.79 -1.46
N ILE A 71 -5.38 7.14 -1.59
CA ILE A 71 -6.50 6.19 -1.42
C ILE A 71 -6.41 5.08 -2.47
N LEU A 72 -6.23 5.43 -3.74
CA LEU A 72 -6.21 4.47 -4.84
C LEU A 72 -5.03 3.50 -4.72
N VAL A 73 -3.82 4.01 -4.44
CA VAL A 73 -2.63 3.18 -4.29
C VAL A 73 -2.76 2.26 -3.07
N ASN A 74 -3.18 2.77 -1.92
CA ASN A 74 -3.35 1.90 -0.75
C ASN A 74 -4.48 0.87 -0.94
N LEU A 75 -5.55 1.22 -1.66
CA LEU A 75 -6.59 0.26 -2.04
C LEU A 75 -6.02 -0.85 -2.92
N TYR A 76 -5.23 -0.49 -3.94
CA TYR A 76 -4.58 -1.47 -4.81
C TYR A 76 -3.65 -2.41 -4.05
N LEU A 77 -2.82 -1.88 -3.15
CA LEU A 77 -1.96 -2.68 -2.27
C LEU A 77 -2.78 -3.59 -1.34
N GLY A 78 -3.91 -3.10 -0.83
CA GLY A 78 -4.86 -3.90 -0.06
C GLY A 78 -5.44 -5.07 -0.85
N ILE A 79 -5.78 -4.87 -2.12
CA ILE A 79 -6.28 -5.92 -3.01
C ILE A 79 -5.23 -7.02 -3.25
N ILE A 80 -3.95 -6.65 -3.43
CA ILE A 80 -2.87 -7.64 -3.58
C ILE A 80 -2.75 -8.49 -2.31
N ASN A 81 -2.75 -7.86 -1.14
CA ASN A 81 -2.71 -8.58 0.13
C ASN A 81 -3.93 -9.49 0.31
N LEU A 82 -5.13 -9.05 -0.10
CA LEU A 82 -6.32 -9.89 -0.13
C LEU A 82 -6.16 -11.08 -1.10
N GLY A 83 -5.56 -10.86 -2.26
CA GLY A 83 -5.18 -11.92 -3.20
C GLY A 83 -4.28 -12.96 -2.55
N GLY A 84 -3.26 -12.53 -1.81
CA GLY A 84 -2.41 -13.42 -1.02
C GLY A 84 -3.17 -14.26 0.00
N LEU A 85 -4.19 -13.71 0.65
CA LEU A 85 -5.03 -14.45 1.59
C LEU A 85 -5.91 -15.51 0.88
N LEU A 86 -6.44 -15.17 -0.29
CA LEU A 86 -7.37 -16.02 -1.04
C LEU A 86 -6.66 -17.10 -1.88
N GLN A 87 -5.43 -16.86 -2.34
CA GLN A 87 -4.76 -17.71 -3.34
C GLN A 87 -3.64 -18.60 -2.77
N VAL A 88 -3.34 -18.53 -1.47
CA VAL A 88 -2.39 -19.45 -0.83
C VAL A 88 -2.83 -20.91 -1.05
N HIS A 89 -1.92 -21.70 -1.64
CA HIS A 89 -2.12 -23.12 -1.95
C HIS A 89 -2.26 -23.99 -0.69
N ASP A 90 -1.27 -23.95 0.21
CA ASP A 90 -1.23 -24.78 1.44
C ASP A 90 -1.56 -23.99 2.70
N ARG A 91 -2.83 -23.66 2.88
CA ARG A 91 -3.30 -22.75 3.95
C ARG A 91 -3.01 -23.20 5.38
N SER A 92 -2.93 -24.51 5.61
CA SER A 92 -2.68 -25.09 6.94
C SER A 92 -1.20 -25.37 7.22
N ALA A 93 -0.34 -25.29 6.20
CA ALA A 93 1.10 -25.41 6.38
C ALA A 93 1.67 -24.16 7.06
N MET A 94 2.77 -24.31 7.80
CA MET A 94 3.45 -23.21 8.48
C MET A 94 3.75 -22.03 7.53
N SER A 95 4.20 -22.33 6.30
CA SER A 95 4.45 -21.33 5.26
C SER A 95 3.17 -20.60 4.83
N GLY A 96 2.06 -21.31 4.65
CA GLY A 96 0.77 -20.72 4.31
C GLY A 96 0.21 -19.83 5.42
N LEU A 97 0.34 -20.24 6.68
CA LEU A 97 -0.07 -19.45 7.84
C LEU A 97 0.73 -18.15 7.95
N LEU A 98 2.04 -18.19 7.68
CA LEU A 98 2.87 -16.98 7.65
C LEU A 98 2.44 -16.01 6.54
N ILE A 99 2.16 -16.53 5.34
CA ILE A 99 1.69 -15.70 4.21
C ILE A 99 0.34 -15.06 4.54
N GLN A 100 -0.58 -15.81 5.15
CA GLN A 100 -1.87 -15.27 5.59
C GLN A 100 -1.70 -14.17 6.65
N LEU A 101 -0.79 -14.36 7.61
CA LEU A 101 -0.52 -13.36 8.64
C LEU A 101 0.04 -12.07 8.03
N VAL A 102 1.01 -12.19 7.11
CA VAL A 102 1.57 -11.04 6.37
C VAL A 102 0.47 -10.35 5.55
N ALA A 103 -0.39 -11.11 4.88
CA ALA A 103 -1.51 -10.59 4.11
C ALA A 103 -2.50 -9.81 4.99
N ILE A 104 -2.87 -10.35 6.16
CA ILE A 104 -3.75 -9.67 7.13
C ILE A 104 -3.10 -8.36 7.59
N CYS A 105 -1.83 -8.38 7.97
CA CYS A 105 -1.09 -7.17 8.34
C CYS A 105 -1.10 -6.15 7.19
N GLY A 106 -0.87 -6.60 5.95
CA GLY A 106 -0.89 -5.77 4.75
C GLY A 106 -2.24 -5.09 4.52
N ILE A 107 -3.35 -5.83 4.69
CA ILE A 107 -4.71 -5.29 4.60
C ILE A 107 -4.93 -4.22 5.67
N VAL A 108 -4.56 -4.48 6.92
CA VAL A 108 -4.73 -3.53 8.03
C VAL A 108 -3.96 -2.23 7.78
N VAL A 109 -2.71 -2.33 7.33
CA VAL A 109 -1.87 -1.17 7.02
C VAL A 109 -2.42 -0.41 5.80
N ALA A 110 -2.89 -1.11 4.77
CA ALA A 110 -3.53 -0.50 3.61
C ALA A 110 -4.79 0.29 3.99
N VAL A 111 -5.65 -0.28 4.85
CA VAL A 111 -6.84 0.41 5.39
C VAL A 111 -6.43 1.64 6.18
N ALA A 112 -5.40 1.55 7.02
CA ALA A 112 -4.86 2.71 7.72
C ALA A 112 -4.39 3.81 6.74
N GLY A 113 -3.70 3.44 5.66
CA GLY A 113 -3.30 4.35 4.58
C GLY A 113 -4.49 5.03 3.90
N ILE A 114 -5.56 4.28 3.60
CA ILE A 114 -6.82 4.81 3.04
C ILE A 114 -7.44 5.84 4.00
N ILE A 115 -7.54 5.52 5.28
CA ILE A 115 -8.10 6.43 6.31
C ILE A 115 -7.29 7.73 6.33
N GLN A 116 -5.96 7.66 6.26
CA GLN A 116 -5.13 8.86 6.21
C GLN A 116 -5.35 9.67 4.92
N GLY A 117 -5.52 9.03 3.77
CA GLY A 117 -5.87 9.70 2.52
C GLY A 117 -7.23 10.42 2.60
N ILE A 118 -8.24 9.81 3.22
CA ILE A 118 -9.55 10.44 3.47
C ILE A 118 -9.41 11.64 4.42
N ARG A 119 -8.66 11.49 5.51
CA ARG A 119 -8.36 12.60 6.43
C ARG A 119 -7.63 13.73 5.75
N GLN A 120 -6.69 13.44 4.86
CA GLN A 120 -6.00 14.43 4.05
C GLN A 120 -7.00 15.22 3.19
N ARG A 121 -7.95 14.53 2.53
CA ARG A 121 -9.02 15.17 1.74
C ARG A 121 -9.90 16.09 2.59
N LEU A 122 -10.37 15.61 3.74
CA LEU A 122 -11.22 16.41 4.64
C LEU A 122 -10.51 17.70 5.07
N ASN A 123 -9.24 17.60 5.44
CA ASN A 123 -8.44 18.76 5.84
C ASN A 123 -8.32 19.81 4.72
N TYR A 124 -8.20 19.39 3.46
CA TYR A 124 -8.20 20.32 2.32
C TYR A 124 -9.56 21.00 2.11
N THR A 125 -10.66 20.28 2.33
CA THR A 125 -12.02 20.85 2.25
C THR A 125 -12.25 21.86 3.37
N TYR A 126 -11.86 21.55 4.60
CA TYR A 126 -12.02 22.47 5.74
C TYR A 126 -11.20 23.75 5.59
N SER A 127 -9.96 23.68 5.09
CA SER A 127 -9.18 24.91 4.84
C SER A 127 -9.86 25.87 3.85
N ARG A 128 -10.64 25.34 2.91
CA ARG A 128 -11.39 26.16 1.94
C ARG A 128 -12.60 26.85 2.60
N LEU A 129 -13.29 26.18 3.53
CA LEU A 129 -14.43 26.74 4.25
C LEU A 129 -14.00 27.82 5.26
N GLU A 130 -12.81 27.67 5.84
CA GLU A 130 -12.22 28.65 6.75
C GLU A 130 -11.59 29.87 6.02
N GLY A 131 -11.66 29.93 4.69
CA GLY A 131 -11.14 31.06 3.91
C GLY A 131 -9.62 31.25 4.01
N LYS A 132 -8.85 30.18 4.24
CA LYS A 132 -7.38 30.19 4.27
C LYS A 132 -6.76 29.66 2.99
#